data_AF-L1JQ66-F1
#
_entry.id   AF-L1JQ66-F1
#
_cell.length_a   1.000
_cell.length_b   1.000
_cell.length_c   1.000
_cell.angle_alpha   90.00
_cell.angle_beta   90.00
_cell.angle_gamma   90.00
#
_symmetry.space_group_name_H-M   'P 1'
#
loop_
_entity.id
_entity.type
_entity.pdbx_description
1 polymer ?
#
loop_
_entity_poly.entity_id
_entity_poly.type
_entity_poly.pdbx_seq_one_letter_code
_entity_poly.pdbx_strand_id
1 'polypeptide(L)'
;MAETSEEEQTSDAEAESLPETSLQGPESTGHPDIYKVVWKVPEFSRRNGKVHSPLFEISGVPWSILMFPVGINKQFTSLFLDSKFMKGRKDPYRVNACFEFTIENRDPVWSETKQAQHVFQYDDADWGFHTFVKYNIVMDQSAGFLVDNVLTVILIVRVLRDHEGREYNSSKDPILWLHDPKVETGFVGLKNQGATCYMNSLLQSLFHIPALQRAVYKMPTEQETANKRPRHSSHPAIVSRSDSSSSSTDSVALALQRVFYNLQHSKKSVGTKALTKSFGWDALDAFTQHDVQELDRVLCDNLEEKMKGTIVDGEVPRLFRGKLQNFVKCINVDFSSLREEEFYDLSLNVKGCKNIEESLMKYVEVEKLDGENKYMADGHGLQDAEKGCAFLSLPPVLHLHLKRFEYDPVRDANVKINDKFEFGSVLDLSQYMQGKAKSSLSYLLHSVLVHSGDVHGGHYFAYIRPDCKSKWLKFNDERVSVVSAEEAIQNNFGGEDESDGDSAFSPSANRGRSSSRRTSNAYMLVYVRESAVDEVLRPLTHDDIPDHLRQRFRL
;
A
#
# COMPACT_ATOMS: atom_id res chain seq x y z
N MET A 1 46.80 -40.62 -63.83
CA MET A 1 46.94 -39.62 -62.76
C MET A 1 45.75 -38.68 -62.93
N ALA A 2 44.65 -38.87 -62.19
CA ALA A 2 44.46 -38.50 -60.76
C ALA A 2 44.31 -36.95 -60.67
N GLU A 3 43.29 -36.29 -60.12
CA GLU A 3 42.31 -36.47 -59.00
C GLU A 3 41.08 -35.54 -59.28
N THR A 4 39.79 -35.86 -59.02
CA THR A 4 38.98 -35.70 -57.76
C THR A 4 39.32 -34.42 -56.96
N SER A 5 38.43 -33.47 -56.65
CA SER A 5 37.30 -33.39 -55.69
C SER A 5 36.95 -31.86 -55.63
N GLU A 6 35.80 -31.31 -55.27
CA GLU A 6 34.84 -31.62 -54.20
C GLU A 6 33.58 -30.76 -54.47
N GLU A 7 32.39 -31.37 -54.45
CA GLU A 7 31.09 -30.69 -54.42
C GLU A 7 30.84 -30.19 -53.00
N GLU A 8 30.70 -28.88 -52.81
CA GLU A 8 30.19 -28.32 -51.56
C GLU A 8 28.66 -28.21 -51.65
N GLN A 9 27.98 -29.25 -51.16
CA GLN A 9 26.54 -29.24 -50.89
C GLN A 9 26.26 -28.23 -49.77
N THR A 10 25.83 -27.01 -50.12
CA THR A 10 25.12 -26.16 -49.16
C THR A 10 23.70 -26.70 -49.03
N SER A 11 23.45 -27.41 -47.93
CA SER A 11 22.12 -27.81 -47.49
C SER A 11 21.24 -26.58 -47.28
N ASP A 12 20.22 -26.42 -48.13
CA ASP A 12 19.04 -25.60 -47.83
C ASP A 12 18.35 -26.20 -46.60
N ALA A 13 18.73 -25.72 -45.41
CA ALA A 13 17.93 -25.92 -44.21
C ALA A 13 16.71 -25.01 -44.37
N GLU A 14 15.57 -25.61 -44.73
CA GLU A 14 14.26 -24.98 -44.67
C GLU A 14 14.13 -24.20 -43.35
N ALA A 15 13.92 -22.89 -43.44
CA ALA A 15 13.56 -22.09 -42.28
C ALA A 15 12.18 -22.58 -41.80
N GLU A 16 12.16 -23.48 -40.82
CA GLU A 16 10.93 -23.94 -40.17
C GLU A 16 10.05 -22.74 -39.78
N SER A 17 8.90 -22.60 -40.44
CA SER A 17 7.91 -21.60 -40.07
C SER A 17 7.45 -21.87 -38.63
N LEU A 18 7.59 -20.89 -37.74
CA LEU A 18 7.13 -21.01 -36.36
C LEU A 18 5.62 -21.29 -36.32
N PRO A 19 5.13 -22.11 -35.38
CA PRO A 19 3.72 -22.41 -35.25
C PRO A 19 2.88 -21.14 -35.06
N GLU A 20 1.67 -21.12 -35.61
CA GLU A 20 0.75 -19.99 -35.42
C GLU A 20 0.36 -19.82 -33.95
N THR A 21 0.16 -18.58 -33.53
CA THR A 21 -0.36 -18.29 -32.19
C THR A 21 -1.87 -18.57 -32.14
N SER A 22 -2.40 -18.96 -30.98
CA SER A 22 -3.83 -19.22 -30.82
C SER A 22 -4.49 -18.22 -29.87
N LEU A 23 -5.74 -17.85 -30.16
CA LEU A 23 -6.52 -16.90 -29.36
C LEU A 23 -7.89 -17.49 -29.03
N GLN A 24 -8.29 -17.37 -27.77
CA GLN A 24 -9.59 -17.75 -27.23
C GLN A 24 -10.31 -16.48 -26.74
N GLY A 25 -11.58 -16.32 -27.11
CA GLY A 25 -12.36 -15.11 -26.84
C GLY A 25 -12.55 -14.21 -28.06
N PRO A 26 -13.25 -13.07 -27.91
CA PRO A 26 -13.63 -12.45 -26.65
C PRO A 26 -14.85 -13.11 -26.01
N GLU A 27 -14.71 -13.55 -24.75
CA GLU A 27 -15.81 -14.05 -23.93
C GLU A 27 -16.34 -12.93 -23.02
N SER A 28 -17.67 -12.75 -22.95
CA SER A 28 -18.25 -11.83 -21.96
C SER A 28 -18.09 -12.41 -20.56
N THR A 29 -17.62 -11.60 -19.61
CA THR A 29 -17.42 -12.00 -18.21
C THR A 29 -18.73 -12.03 -17.39
N GLY A 30 -19.89 -11.93 -18.06
CA GLY A 30 -21.20 -11.75 -17.41
C GLY A 30 -21.59 -10.28 -17.18
N HIS A 31 -20.70 -9.34 -17.54
CA HIS A 31 -20.98 -7.90 -17.58
C HIS A 31 -21.03 -7.42 -19.05
N PRO A 32 -21.99 -6.57 -19.45
CA PRO A 32 -22.27 -6.27 -20.86
C PRO A 32 -21.15 -5.53 -21.63
N ASP A 33 -20.20 -4.92 -20.93
CA ASP A 33 -19.11 -4.10 -21.49
C ASP A 33 -17.71 -4.64 -21.18
N ILE A 34 -17.59 -5.84 -20.58
CA ILE A 34 -16.30 -6.47 -20.20
C ILE A 34 -16.08 -7.77 -20.97
N TYR A 35 -14.89 -7.89 -21.55
CA TYR A 35 -14.49 -8.98 -22.43
C TYR A 35 -13.15 -9.55 -21.97
N LYS A 36 -13.03 -10.88 -21.99
CA LYS A 36 -11.77 -11.60 -21.74
C LYS A 36 -11.28 -12.28 -23.01
N VAL A 37 -9.98 -12.16 -23.25
CA VAL A 37 -9.24 -12.76 -24.36
C VAL A 37 -8.02 -13.48 -23.79
N VAL A 38 -7.76 -14.70 -24.23
CA VAL A 38 -6.56 -15.47 -23.86
C VAL A 38 -5.78 -15.78 -25.13
N TRP A 39 -4.53 -15.33 -25.18
CA TRP A 39 -3.63 -15.48 -26.32
C TRP A 39 -2.43 -16.34 -25.92
N LYS A 40 -2.26 -17.47 -26.61
CA LYS A 40 -1.13 -18.38 -26.40
C LYS A 40 -0.12 -18.22 -27.52
N VAL A 41 1.13 -17.98 -27.12
CA VAL A 41 2.26 -17.75 -28.00
C VAL A 41 3.23 -18.92 -27.90
N PRO A 42 3.09 -19.96 -28.76
CA PRO A 42 3.98 -21.11 -28.75
C PRO A 42 5.34 -20.75 -29.34
N GLU A 43 6.36 -21.55 -29.01
CA GLU A 43 7.75 -21.36 -29.42
C GLU A 43 8.28 -19.96 -29.09
N PHE A 44 7.87 -19.41 -27.93
CA PHE A 44 8.16 -18.02 -27.55
C PHE A 44 9.66 -17.71 -27.58
N SER A 45 10.50 -18.65 -27.13
CA SER A 45 11.95 -18.49 -27.12
C SER A 45 12.60 -18.31 -28.50
N ARG A 46 11.91 -18.72 -29.59
CA ARG A 46 12.38 -18.55 -30.99
C ARG A 46 11.81 -17.27 -31.63
N ARG A 47 10.90 -16.55 -30.98
CA ARG A 47 10.23 -15.38 -31.56
C ARG A 47 11.07 -14.12 -31.44
N ASN A 48 11.55 -13.64 -32.58
CA ASN A 48 12.25 -12.38 -32.72
C ASN A 48 11.37 -11.34 -33.46
N GLY A 49 11.41 -10.08 -33.04
CA GLY A 49 10.62 -9.00 -33.66
C GLY A 49 9.20 -8.88 -33.12
N LYS A 50 8.31 -8.20 -33.85
CA LYS A 50 6.92 -7.98 -33.39
C LYS A 50 6.02 -9.18 -33.73
N VAL A 51 5.11 -9.51 -32.82
CA VAL A 51 4.14 -10.59 -32.96
C VAL A 51 2.75 -10.03 -32.70
N HIS A 52 1.79 -10.35 -33.56
CA HIS A 52 0.39 -9.98 -33.36
C HIS A 52 -0.43 -11.21 -33.02
N SER A 53 -1.43 -11.04 -32.15
CA SER A 53 -2.50 -12.02 -32.01
C SER A 53 -3.37 -12.06 -33.27
N PRO A 54 -4.15 -13.15 -33.47
CA PRO A 54 -5.33 -13.11 -34.32
C PRO A 54 -6.23 -11.91 -33.97
N LEU A 55 -6.96 -11.41 -34.97
CA LEU A 55 -7.92 -10.32 -34.75
C LEU A 55 -9.11 -10.82 -33.92
N PHE A 56 -9.58 -9.96 -33.01
CA PHE A 56 -10.81 -10.18 -32.24
C PHE A 56 -11.65 -8.91 -32.24
N GLU A 57 -12.98 -9.03 -32.11
CA GLU A 57 -13.89 -7.88 -32.20
C GLU A 57 -14.49 -7.56 -30.83
N ILE A 58 -14.41 -6.29 -30.42
CA ILE A 58 -15.06 -5.78 -29.21
C ILE A 58 -15.85 -4.54 -29.59
N SER A 59 -17.15 -4.55 -29.27
CA SER A 59 -18.07 -3.44 -29.56
C SER A 59 -18.00 -2.95 -31.02
N GLY A 60 -17.93 -3.86 -31.98
CA GLY A 60 -17.89 -3.56 -33.42
C GLY A 60 -16.56 -3.03 -33.95
N VAL A 61 -15.49 -3.03 -33.13
CA VAL A 61 -14.14 -2.61 -33.53
C VAL A 61 -13.20 -3.82 -33.50
N PRO A 62 -12.38 -4.03 -34.55
CA PRO A 62 -11.38 -5.10 -34.55
C PRO A 62 -10.13 -4.67 -33.78
N TRP A 63 -9.61 -5.58 -32.97
CA TRP A 63 -8.44 -5.41 -32.11
C TRP A 63 -7.43 -6.52 -32.33
N SER A 64 -6.18 -6.27 -31.97
CA SER A 64 -5.13 -7.28 -31.81
C SER A 64 -4.28 -6.96 -30.58
N ILE A 65 -3.71 -8.00 -29.97
CA ILE A 65 -2.61 -7.84 -29.02
C ILE A 65 -1.33 -7.77 -29.83
N LEU A 66 -0.52 -6.73 -29.61
CA LEU A 66 0.80 -6.58 -30.19
C LEU A 66 1.86 -6.82 -29.12
N MET A 67 2.82 -7.70 -29.41
CA MET A 67 3.90 -8.07 -28.52
C MET A 67 5.26 -7.85 -29.17
N PHE A 68 6.22 -7.38 -28.38
CA PHE A 68 7.63 -7.44 -28.70
C PHE A 68 8.31 -8.38 -27.67
N PRO A 69 8.57 -9.66 -28.00
CA PRO A 69 9.09 -10.67 -27.06
C PRO A 69 10.37 -10.22 -26.35
N VAL A 70 11.33 -9.66 -27.09
CA VAL A 70 12.60 -9.12 -26.55
C VAL A 70 12.47 -7.63 -26.24
N GLY A 71 11.33 -7.01 -26.55
CA GLY A 71 11.08 -5.59 -26.36
C GLY A 71 11.70 -4.68 -27.39
N ILE A 72 11.25 -3.43 -27.35
CA ILE A 72 11.80 -2.35 -28.20
C ILE A 72 13.24 -2.00 -27.77
N ASN A 73 13.55 -2.12 -26.48
CA ASN A 73 14.88 -1.85 -25.89
C ASN A 73 15.69 -3.12 -25.58
N LYS A 74 15.30 -4.29 -26.12
CA LYS A 74 15.97 -5.60 -25.93
C LYS A 74 16.01 -6.17 -24.49
N GLN A 75 15.38 -5.52 -23.51
CA GLN A 75 15.45 -5.93 -22.09
C GLN A 75 14.14 -6.48 -21.52
N PHE A 76 13.00 -6.11 -22.09
CA PHE A 76 11.68 -6.41 -21.52
C PHE A 76 10.77 -6.96 -22.60
N THR A 77 9.98 -7.98 -22.31
CA THR A 77 8.81 -8.28 -23.14
C THR A 77 7.83 -7.11 -23.06
N SER A 78 7.38 -6.59 -24.20
CA SER A 78 6.44 -5.46 -24.29
C SER A 78 5.08 -5.92 -24.82
N LEU A 79 3.99 -5.32 -24.34
CA LEU A 79 2.62 -5.65 -24.72
C LEU A 79 1.79 -4.40 -24.99
N PHE A 80 1.02 -4.41 -26.09
CA PHE A 80 0.16 -3.32 -26.52
C PHE A 80 -1.19 -3.87 -26.97
N LEU A 81 -2.25 -3.10 -26.71
CA LEU A 81 -3.55 -3.31 -27.31
C LEU A 81 -3.64 -2.39 -28.53
N ASP A 82 -3.97 -2.96 -29.69
CA ASP A 82 -3.91 -2.27 -30.98
C ASP A 82 -5.29 -2.38 -31.66
N SER A 83 -5.95 -1.23 -31.80
CA SER A 83 -7.22 -1.08 -32.50
C SER A 83 -6.96 -0.98 -34.01
N LYS A 84 -7.46 -1.96 -34.76
CA LYS A 84 -7.28 -2.04 -36.22
C LYS A 84 -8.32 -1.22 -36.97
N PHE A 85 -8.26 0.10 -36.81
CA PHE A 85 -9.12 1.00 -37.57
C PHE A 85 -8.95 0.82 -39.09
N MET A 86 -10.06 0.70 -39.83
CA MET A 86 -10.04 0.57 -41.28
C MET A 86 -9.72 1.93 -41.94
N LYS A 87 -8.67 1.98 -42.77
CA LYS A 87 -8.34 3.15 -43.60
C LYS A 87 -9.53 3.50 -44.52
N GLY A 88 -10.04 4.74 -44.42
CA GLY A 88 -10.97 5.32 -45.40
C GLY A 88 -12.33 5.78 -44.89
N ARG A 89 -12.68 5.58 -43.60
CA ARG A 89 -13.87 6.23 -43.03
C ARG A 89 -13.56 7.65 -42.54
N LYS A 90 -14.47 8.59 -42.82
CA LYS A 90 -14.32 10.03 -42.54
C LYS A 90 -14.76 10.46 -41.14
N ASP A 91 -15.30 9.56 -40.32
CA ASP A 91 -15.78 9.90 -38.98
C ASP A 91 -14.70 9.73 -37.90
N PRO A 92 -14.61 10.64 -36.91
CA PRO A 92 -13.69 10.54 -35.79
C PRO A 92 -14.15 9.44 -34.82
N TYR A 93 -13.83 8.18 -35.14
CA TYR A 93 -14.06 7.06 -34.24
C TYR A 93 -13.12 7.16 -33.04
N ARG A 94 -13.69 7.18 -31.84
CA ARG A 94 -12.97 7.15 -30.56
C ARG A 94 -13.53 6.05 -29.72
N VAL A 95 -12.68 5.14 -29.25
CA VAL A 95 -13.06 4.13 -28.26
C VAL A 95 -12.29 4.41 -26.98
N ASN A 96 -13.00 4.71 -25.89
CA ASN A 96 -12.38 4.81 -24.58
C ASN A 96 -12.48 3.45 -23.91
N ALA A 97 -11.34 2.83 -23.61
CA ALA A 97 -11.31 1.52 -23.00
C ALA A 97 -10.32 1.47 -21.82
N CYS A 98 -10.72 0.75 -20.77
CA CYS A 98 -9.82 0.26 -19.74
C CYS A 98 -9.44 -1.17 -20.06
N PHE A 99 -8.18 -1.52 -19.90
CA PHE A 99 -7.75 -2.87 -20.14
C PHE A 99 -6.64 -3.29 -19.19
N GLU A 100 -6.54 -4.60 -19.02
CA GLU A 100 -5.52 -5.28 -18.27
C GLU A 100 -4.85 -6.34 -19.13
N PHE A 101 -3.53 -6.37 -19.11
CA PHE A 101 -2.76 -7.50 -19.57
C PHE A 101 -2.21 -8.27 -18.38
N THR A 102 -2.23 -9.59 -18.46
CA THR A 102 -1.57 -10.51 -17.54
C THR A 102 -0.72 -11.49 -18.34
N ILE A 103 0.58 -11.58 -18.04
CA ILE A 103 1.40 -12.72 -18.46
C ILE A 103 1.28 -13.78 -17.37
N GLU A 104 0.64 -14.89 -17.72
CA GLU A 104 0.33 -15.97 -16.79
C GLU A 104 1.60 -16.72 -16.38
N ASN A 105 1.70 -17.01 -15.10
CA ASN A 105 2.72 -17.89 -14.53
C ASN A 105 2.09 -19.22 -14.13
N ARG A 106 2.86 -20.31 -14.18
CA ARG A 106 2.45 -21.65 -13.71
C ARG A 106 1.83 -21.61 -12.31
N ASP A 107 2.37 -20.77 -11.44
CA ASP A 107 1.72 -20.40 -10.18
C ASP A 107 1.08 -19.02 -10.36
N PRO A 108 -0.26 -18.91 -10.37
CA PRO A 108 -0.97 -17.65 -10.65
C PRO A 108 -0.51 -16.46 -9.81
N VAL A 109 0.03 -16.72 -8.61
CA VAL A 109 0.55 -15.72 -7.66
C VAL A 109 1.72 -14.92 -8.22
N TRP A 110 2.51 -15.53 -9.10
CA TRP A 110 3.67 -14.91 -9.73
C TRP A 110 3.37 -14.42 -11.15
N SER A 111 2.09 -14.38 -11.55
CA SER A 111 1.69 -13.77 -12.82
C SER A 111 1.93 -12.27 -12.76
N GLU A 112 2.27 -11.70 -13.91
CA GLU A 112 2.62 -10.29 -14.02
C GLU A 112 1.51 -9.54 -14.74
N THR A 113 0.97 -8.50 -14.08
CA THR A 113 -0.26 -7.83 -14.51
C THR A 113 -0.08 -6.32 -14.58
N LYS A 114 -0.50 -5.70 -15.69
CA LYS A 114 -0.53 -4.23 -15.82
C LYS A 114 -1.82 -3.75 -16.46
N GLN A 115 -2.25 -2.56 -16.04
CA GLN A 115 -3.54 -1.97 -16.41
C GLN A 115 -3.34 -0.57 -17.00
N ALA A 116 -4.16 -0.23 -17.98
CA ALA A 116 -4.19 1.09 -18.57
C ALA A 116 -5.61 1.49 -18.95
N GLN A 117 -5.82 2.79 -19.07
CA GLN A 117 -6.97 3.35 -19.74
C GLN A 117 -6.47 4.21 -20.90
N HIS A 118 -7.09 4.08 -22.07
CA HIS A 118 -6.71 4.84 -23.23
C HIS A 118 -7.91 5.16 -24.13
N VAL A 119 -7.81 6.28 -24.84
CA VAL A 119 -8.78 6.68 -25.87
C VAL A 119 -8.19 6.38 -27.24
N PHE A 120 -8.53 5.22 -27.76
CA PHE A 120 -8.07 4.74 -29.06
C PHE A 120 -8.73 5.55 -30.18
N GLN A 121 -7.90 6.08 -31.06
CA GLN A 121 -8.32 6.86 -32.23
C GLN A 121 -7.37 6.60 -33.41
N TYR A 122 -7.68 7.12 -34.58
CA TYR A 122 -6.94 6.77 -35.81
C TYR A 122 -5.43 7.11 -35.74
N ASP A 123 -5.08 8.23 -35.12
CA ASP A 123 -3.72 8.72 -34.92
C ASP A 123 -3.04 8.19 -33.65
N ASP A 124 -3.79 7.47 -32.81
CA ASP A 124 -3.33 6.85 -31.56
C ASP A 124 -4.06 5.52 -31.38
N ALA A 125 -3.72 4.58 -32.26
CA ALA A 125 -4.45 3.33 -32.46
C ALA A 125 -3.98 2.20 -31.54
N ASP A 126 -2.81 2.35 -30.92
CA ASP A 126 -2.23 1.37 -30.02
C ASP A 126 -1.73 2.02 -28.72
N TRP A 127 -1.92 1.32 -27.60
CA TRP A 127 -1.43 1.74 -26.29
C TRP A 127 -1.03 0.53 -25.47
N GLY A 128 0.01 0.68 -24.65
CA GLY A 128 0.55 -0.45 -23.90
C GLY A 128 1.77 -0.14 -23.06
N PHE A 129 2.53 -1.19 -22.79
CA PHE A 129 3.66 -1.18 -21.86
C PHE A 129 4.93 -1.58 -22.60
N HIS A 130 5.83 -0.62 -22.76
CA HIS A 130 7.17 -0.87 -23.30
C HIS A 130 8.01 -1.78 -22.38
N THR A 131 7.80 -1.70 -21.07
CA THR A 131 8.53 -2.47 -20.05
C THR A 131 7.54 -3.35 -19.28
N PHE A 132 7.04 -4.44 -19.86
CA PHE A 132 6.06 -5.29 -19.17
C PHE A 132 6.76 -6.21 -18.14
N VAL A 133 7.50 -7.22 -18.58
CA VAL A 133 8.32 -8.13 -17.74
C VAL A 133 9.71 -8.25 -18.33
N LYS A 134 10.76 -8.38 -17.50
CA LYS A 134 12.13 -8.54 -18.03
C LYS A 134 12.23 -9.83 -18.85
N TYR A 135 12.79 -9.73 -20.06
CA TYR A 135 12.86 -10.85 -21.00
C TYR A 135 13.64 -12.04 -20.41
N ASN A 136 14.72 -11.78 -19.68
CA ASN A 136 15.51 -12.84 -19.04
C ASN A 136 14.71 -13.61 -17.98
N ILE A 137 13.80 -12.95 -17.25
CA ILE A 137 12.91 -13.60 -16.27
C ILE A 137 11.88 -14.46 -16.99
N VAL A 138 11.29 -13.98 -18.10
CA VAL A 138 10.34 -14.77 -18.89
C VAL A 138 11.01 -16.04 -19.44
N MET A 139 12.27 -15.92 -19.89
CA MET A 139 13.04 -17.03 -20.47
C MET A 139 13.61 -18.01 -19.44
N ASP A 140 13.64 -17.64 -18.15
CA ASP A 140 14.06 -18.53 -17.08
C ASP A 140 12.96 -19.57 -16.80
N GLN A 141 13.23 -20.83 -17.16
CA GLN A 141 12.28 -21.93 -16.95
C GLN A 141 11.92 -22.12 -15.47
N SER A 142 12.81 -21.75 -14.55
CA SER A 142 12.55 -21.84 -13.11
C SER A 142 11.58 -20.77 -12.63
N ALA A 143 11.47 -19.65 -13.34
CA ALA A 143 10.57 -18.54 -13.00
C ALA A 143 9.10 -18.86 -13.31
N GLY A 144 8.81 -19.80 -14.20
CA GLY A 144 7.46 -20.37 -14.39
C GLY A 144 6.54 -19.65 -15.40
N PHE A 145 7.03 -18.63 -16.12
CA PHE A 145 6.24 -17.92 -17.15
C PHE A 145 6.11 -18.68 -18.47
N LEU A 146 7.07 -19.53 -18.81
CA LEU A 146 7.02 -20.40 -19.99
C LEU A 146 6.71 -21.83 -19.54
N VAL A 147 5.54 -22.33 -19.96
CA VAL A 147 5.16 -23.73 -19.79
C VAL A 147 5.18 -24.38 -21.16
N ASP A 148 6.03 -25.40 -21.34
CA ASP A 148 6.24 -26.08 -22.62
C ASP A 148 6.59 -25.10 -23.78
N ASN A 149 7.38 -24.06 -23.48
CA ASN A 149 7.77 -22.99 -24.41
C ASN A 149 6.58 -22.16 -24.96
N VAL A 150 5.45 -22.18 -24.26
CA VAL A 150 4.28 -21.36 -24.55
C VAL A 150 4.19 -20.24 -23.51
N LEU A 151 4.09 -19.00 -24.00
CA LEU A 151 3.74 -17.84 -23.17
C LEU A 151 2.23 -17.60 -23.29
N THR A 152 1.52 -17.55 -22.17
CA THR A 152 0.09 -17.21 -22.15
C THR A 152 -0.11 -15.77 -21.72
N VAL A 153 -0.78 -14.99 -22.56
CA VAL A 153 -1.20 -13.62 -22.28
C VAL A 153 -2.71 -13.59 -22.12
N ILE A 154 -3.19 -13.07 -21.01
CA ILE A 154 -4.60 -12.81 -20.76
C ILE A 154 -4.83 -11.31 -20.89
N LEU A 155 -5.83 -10.95 -21.69
CA LEU A 155 -6.30 -9.58 -21.85
C LEU A 155 -7.74 -9.49 -21.33
N ILE A 156 -8.00 -8.53 -20.45
CA ILE A 156 -9.35 -8.17 -20.05
C ILE A 156 -9.60 -6.73 -20.49
N VAL A 157 -10.64 -6.47 -21.27
CA VAL A 157 -10.97 -5.15 -21.81
C VAL A 157 -12.37 -4.75 -21.38
N ARG A 158 -12.51 -3.52 -20.94
CA ARG A 158 -13.79 -2.85 -20.71
C ARG A 158 -13.94 -1.63 -21.59
N VAL A 159 -15.04 -1.55 -22.34
CA VAL A 159 -15.34 -0.38 -23.19
C VAL A 159 -16.16 0.62 -22.38
N LEU A 160 -15.62 1.82 -22.16
CA LEU A 160 -16.29 2.91 -21.46
C LEU A 160 -17.09 3.81 -22.39
N ARG A 161 -16.60 3.95 -23.62
CA ARG A 161 -17.30 4.63 -24.70
C ARG A 161 -16.99 3.90 -25.99
N ASP A 162 -18.03 3.42 -26.67
CA ASP A 162 -17.86 2.73 -27.95
C ASP A 162 -17.70 3.69 -29.14
N HIS A 163 -17.49 3.09 -30.31
CA HIS A 163 -17.30 3.79 -31.57
C HIS A 163 -18.57 4.53 -32.06
N GLU A 164 -19.75 4.19 -31.55
CA GLU A 164 -21.01 4.91 -31.82
C GLU A 164 -21.20 6.09 -30.86
N GLY A 165 -20.27 6.28 -29.93
CA GLY A 165 -20.31 7.33 -28.92
C GLY A 165 -21.20 7.00 -27.73
N ARG A 166 -21.70 5.76 -27.61
CA ARG A 166 -22.46 5.32 -26.44
C ARG A 166 -21.52 5.21 -25.27
N GLU A 167 -21.83 5.93 -24.19
CA GLU A 167 -21.09 5.86 -22.94
C GLU A 167 -21.69 4.76 -22.05
N TYR A 168 -20.82 3.89 -21.55
CA TYR A 168 -21.19 2.77 -20.69
C TYR A 168 -20.95 3.09 -19.20
N ASN A 169 -20.66 4.36 -18.84
CA ASN A 169 -20.23 4.72 -17.48
C ASN A 169 -21.12 5.74 -16.74
N SER A 170 -21.34 5.48 -15.44
CA SER A 170 -21.74 6.45 -14.41
C SER A 170 -20.85 6.39 -13.14
N SER A 171 -19.78 5.58 -13.15
CA SER A 171 -18.86 5.39 -12.03
C SER A 171 -17.58 6.22 -12.17
N LYS A 172 -17.03 6.69 -11.04
CA LYS A 172 -15.88 7.60 -11.00
C LYS A 172 -14.53 6.93 -11.31
N ASP A 173 -14.42 5.60 -11.24
CA ASP A 173 -13.20 4.86 -11.59
C ASP A 173 -13.53 3.62 -12.44
N PRO A 174 -13.20 3.64 -13.74
CA PRO A 174 -13.56 2.59 -14.68
C PRO A 174 -12.73 1.29 -14.56
N ILE A 175 -11.58 1.31 -13.88
CA ILE A 175 -10.65 0.17 -13.77
C ILE A 175 -11.05 -0.82 -12.66
N LEU A 176 -11.78 -0.35 -11.63
CA LEU A 176 -12.17 -1.14 -10.45
C LEU A 176 -13.07 -2.36 -10.71
N TRP A 177 -13.53 -2.59 -11.94
CA TRP A 177 -14.43 -3.70 -12.30
C TRP A 177 -13.75 -4.87 -13.00
N LEU A 178 -12.46 -4.77 -13.33
CA LEU A 178 -11.73 -5.87 -13.98
C LEU A 178 -11.53 -7.05 -13.02
N HIS A 179 -11.46 -6.78 -11.71
CA HIS A 179 -11.35 -7.76 -10.63
C HIS A 179 -12.22 -7.36 -9.44
N ASP A 180 -12.87 -8.32 -8.79
CA ASP A 180 -13.42 -8.11 -7.44
C ASP A 180 -12.27 -8.31 -6.45
N PRO A 181 -11.74 -7.23 -5.82
CA PRO A 181 -10.60 -7.34 -4.91
C PRO A 181 -10.85 -8.35 -3.79
N LYS A 182 -12.12 -8.53 -3.39
CA LYS A 182 -12.50 -9.51 -2.37
C LYS A 182 -12.35 -10.95 -2.85
N VAL A 183 -12.57 -11.21 -4.14
CA VAL A 183 -12.41 -12.56 -4.70
C VAL A 183 -10.94 -12.95 -4.79
N GLU A 184 -10.06 -12.03 -5.17
CA GLU A 184 -8.64 -12.32 -5.35
C GLU A 184 -7.85 -12.29 -4.04
N THR A 185 -8.16 -11.32 -3.17
CA THR A 185 -7.37 -11.05 -1.97
C THR A 185 -8.06 -11.50 -0.69
N GLY A 186 -9.39 -11.66 -0.70
CA GLY A 186 -10.21 -11.83 0.50
C GLY A 186 -10.63 -10.52 1.18
N PHE A 187 -10.11 -9.36 0.73
CA PHE A 187 -10.27 -8.07 1.38
C PHE A 187 -10.82 -6.98 0.45
N VAL A 188 -11.34 -5.90 1.04
CA VAL A 188 -11.84 -4.73 0.31
C VAL A 188 -11.12 -3.45 0.74
N GLY A 189 -11.05 -2.49 -0.16
CA GLY A 189 -10.45 -1.18 0.08
C GLY A 189 -11.37 -0.16 0.76
N LEU A 190 -10.83 1.02 1.01
CA LEU A 190 -11.55 2.20 1.54
C LEU A 190 -11.68 3.26 0.45
N LYS A 191 -12.85 3.88 0.36
CA LYS A 191 -13.10 4.97 -0.59
C LYS A 191 -12.29 6.20 -0.22
N ASN A 192 -11.49 6.70 -1.16
CA ASN A 192 -10.81 7.97 -0.99
C ASN A 192 -11.83 9.12 -1.15
N GLN A 193 -11.83 10.06 -0.21
CA GLN A 193 -12.72 11.22 -0.23
C GLN A 193 -12.06 12.49 -0.80
N GLY A 194 -10.83 12.40 -1.31
CA GLY A 194 -10.04 13.51 -1.82
C GLY A 194 -8.60 13.39 -1.34
N ALA A 195 -8.33 13.79 -0.09
CA ALA A 195 -7.00 13.75 0.51
C ALA A 195 -6.92 12.81 1.73
N THR A 196 -7.85 11.86 1.88
CA THR A 196 -7.99 11.02 3.08
C THR A 196 -7.14 9.74 3.05
N CYS A 197 -6.17 9.63 2.13
CA CYS A 197 -5.38 8.42 1.96
C CYS A 197 -4.50 8.08 3.18
N TYR A 198 -4.03 9.09 3.93
CA TYR A 198 -3.32 8.91 5.20
C TYR A 198 -4.20 8.13 6.20
N MET A 199 -5.46 8.55 6.37
CA MET A 199 -6.44 7.89 7.22
C MET A 199 -6.78 6.49 6.71
N ASN A 200 -6.96 6.31 5.39
CA ASN A 200 -7.28 5.00 4.82
C ASN A 200 -6.16 3.99 5.07
N SER A 201 -4.89 4.39 4.88
CA SER A 201 -3.73 3.53 5.12
C SER A 201 -3.63 3.12 6.60
N LEU A 202 -3.86 4.06 7.52
CA LEU A 202 -3.88 3.80 8.96
C LEU A 202 -5.05 2.89 9.37
N LEU A 203 -6.27 3.18 8.91
CA LEU A 203 -7.45 2.38 9.23
C LEU A 203 -7.30 0.93 8.73
N GLN A 204 -6.71 0.72 7.56
CA GLN A 204 -6.41 -0.63 7.08
C GLN A 204 -5.38 -1.31 7.98
N SER A 205 -4.29 -0.62 8.36
CA SER A 205 -3.29 -1.16 9.28
C SER A 205 -3.90 -1.59 10.63
N LEU A 206 -4.70 -0.72 11.24
CA LEU A 206 -5.39 -0.99 12.51
C LEU A 206 -6.47 -2.06 12.38
N PHE A 207 -7.23 -2.06 11.28
CA PHE A 207 -8.23 -3.09 11.01
C PHE A 207 -7.57 -4.46 10.95
N HIS A 208 -6.39 -4.62 10.35
CA HIS A 208 -5.70 -5.90 10.28
C HIS A 208 -5.01 -6.34 11.60
N ILE A 209 -5.40 -5.75 12.74
CA ILE A 209 -5.09 -6.21 14.10
C ILE A 209 -6.38 -6.76 14.73
N PRO A 210 -6.70 -8.06 14.57
CA PRO A 210 -7.91 -8.68 15.10
C PRO A 210 -8.19 -8.43 16.59
N ALA A 211 -7.16 -8.35 17.45
CA ALA A 211 -7.36 -7.99 18.85
C ALA A 211 -7.97 -6.59 19.04
N LEU A 212 -7.52 -5.60 18.27
CA LEU A 212 -8.12 -4.28 18.26
C LEU A 212 -9.55 -4.32 17.70
N GLN A 213 -9.79 -5.07 16.62
CA GLN A 213 -11.15 -5.24 16.09
C GLN A 213 -12.12 -5.76 17.15
N ARG A 214 -11.72 -6.78 17.92
CA ARG A 214 -12.54 -7.32 19.02
C ARG A 214 -12.83 -6.27 20.08
N ALA A 215 -11.83 -5.48 20.47
CA ALA A 215 -12.00 -4.41 21.45
C ALA A 215 -13.02 -3.38 20.93
N VAL A 216 -12.85 -2.91 19.68
CA VAL A 216 -13.74 -1.95 19.03
C VAL A 216 -15.17 -2.47 18.93
N TYR A 217 -15.39 -3.73 18.51
CA TYR A 217 -16.73 -4.30 18.41
C TYR A 217 -17.43 -4.43 19.76
N LYS A 218 -16.69 -4.61 20.86
CA LYS A 218 -17.24 -4.73 22.22
C LYS A 218 -17.48 -3.39 22.92
N MET A 219 -17.16 -2.27 22.28
CA MET A 219 -17.51 -0.95 22.81
C MET A 219 -19.03 -0.76 22.89
N PRO A 220 -19.57 -0.21 24.00
CA PRO A 220 -21.01 -0.11 24.21
C PRO A 220 -21.64 1.03 23.39
N THR A 221 -22.20 0.72 22.22
CA THR A 221 -22.83 1.71 21.31
C THR A 221 -24.33 1.49 21.09
N GLU A 222 -24.95 0.56 21.83
CA GLU A 222 -26.38 0.22 21.73
C GLU A 222 -27.29 1.43 21.98
N GLN A 223 -26.98 2.21 23.02
CA GLN A 223 -27.81 3.33 23.50
C GLN A 223 -27.66 4.61 22.67
N GLU A 224 -26.67 4.69 21.77
CA GLU A 224 -26.45 5.87 20.92
C GLU A 224 -27.57 6.07 19.87
N THR A 225 -28.58 5.19 19.87
CA THR A 225 -29.82 5.30 19.08
C THR A 225 -31.04 5.79 19.88
N ALA A 226 -30.98 5.90 21.22
CA ALA A 226 -32.19 6.05 22.05
C ALA A 226 -32.69 7.51 22.22
N ASN A 227 -31.89 8.53 21.91
CA ASN A 227 -32.34 9.92 22.01
C ASN A 227 -32.99 10.41 20.72
N LYS A 228 -34.23 9.95 20.45
CA LYS A 228 -35.25 10.69 19.68
C LYS A 228 -36.62 9.98 19.72
N ARG A 229 -37.37 10.18 20.81
CA ARG A 229 -38.78 10.68 20.80
C ARG A 229 -39.08 11.25 22.21
N PRO A 230 -39.25 12.57 22.39
CA PRO A 230 -39.76 13.07 23.66
C PRO A 230 -41.19 12.56 23.82
N ARG A 231 -41.43 11.73 24.85
CA ARG A 231 -42.78 11.47 25.33
C ARG A 231 -43.32 12.79 25.88
N HIS A 232 -44.49 13.16 25.40
CA HIS A 232 -45.26 14.32 25.85
C HIS A 232 -45.19 14.50 27.38
N SER A 233 -44.52 15.56 27.83
CA SER A 233 -44.80 16.20 29.10
C SER A 233 -45.04 17.68 28.84
N SER A 234 -46.30 18.07 28.97
CA SER A 234 -46.79 19.43 28.87
C SER A 234 -46.24 20.31 29.99
N HIS A 235 -45.27 21.18 29.69
CA HIS A 235 -45.14 22.51 30.31
C HIS A 235 -44.18 23.40 29.49
N PRO A 236 -44.54 24.65 29.16
CA PRO A 236 -43.68 25.54 28.41
C PRO A 236 -42.85 26.41 29.36
N ALA A 237 -41.52 26.34 29.26
CA ALA A 237 -40.64 27.38 29.80
C ALA A 237 -39.42 27.55 28.89
N ILE A 238 -39.51 28.61 28.07
CA ILE A 238 -38.47 29.49 27.53
C ILE A 238 -37.05 28.88 27.46
N VAL A 239 -36.63 28.52 26.24
CA VAL A 239 -35.21 28.29 25.91
C VAL A 239 -34.83 29.21 24.74
N SER A 240 -33.75 29.94 24.98
CA SER A 240 -33.04 30.80 24.05
C SER A 240 -32.68 30.09 22.75
N ARG A 241 -32.80 30.81 21.65
CA ARG A 241 -32.46 30.39 20.29
C ARG A 241 -30.94 30.19 20.17
N SER A 242 -30.51 28.94 20.13
CA SER A 242 -29.29 28.54 19.42
C SER A 242 -29.68 27.51 18.36
N ASP A 243 -29.20 27.72 17.14
CA ASP A 243 -29.59 26.97 15.95
C ASP A 243 -29.22 25.49 16.07
N SER A 244 -30.25 24.66 16.31
CA SER A 244 -30.13 23.21 16.44
C SER A 244 -30.48 22.51 15.12
N SER A 245 -29.52 22.40 14.20
CA SER A 245 -29.55 21.39 13.13
C SER A 245 -29.03 20.06 13.68
N SER A 246 -29.82 19.41 14.55
CA SER A 246 -29.47 18.09 15.14
C SER A 246 -29.58 16.94 14.13
N SER A 247 -28.69 16.92 13.13
CA SER A 247 -28.37 15.71 12.38
C SER A 247 -27.55 14.81 13.31
N SER A 248 -28.07 13.65 13.68
CA SER A 248 -27.37 12.68 14.53
C SER A 248 -26.05 12.26 13.86
N THR A 249 -24.93 12.79 14.33
CA THR A 249 -23.60 12.29 14.00
C THR A 249 -23.37 11.03 14.82
N ASP A 250 -23.04 9.92 14.16
CA ASP A 250 -22.53 8.73 14.85
C ASP A 250 -21.33 9.15 15.72
N SER A 251 -21.18 8.56 16.92
CA SER A 251 -19.95 8.74 17.69
C SER A 251 -18.76 8.15 16.92
N VAL A 252 -17.53 8.56 17.26
CA VAL A 252 -16.31 7.98 16.68
C VAL A 252 -16.28 6.46 16.85
N ALA A 253 -16.67 5.97 18.03
CA ALA A 253 -16.75 4.54 18.33
C ALA A 253 -17.70 3.80 17.38
N LEU A 254 -18.93 4.31 17.23
CA LEU A 254 -19.93 3.70 16.36
C LEU A 254 -19.58 3.81 14.87
N ALA A 255 -19.00 4.94 14.46
CA ALA A 255 -18.55 5.13 13.09
C ALA A 255 -17.40 4.17 12.75
N LEU A 256 -16.46 3.96 13.67
CA LEU A 256 -15.36 3.01 13.51
C LEU A 256 -15.87 1.56 13.47
N GLN A 257 -16.80 1.19 14.37
CA GLN A 257 -17.47 -0.12 14.34
C GLN A 257 -18.13 -0.37 12.98
N ARG A 258 -18.79 0.63 12.39
CA ARG A 258 -19.39 0.52 11.05
C ARG A 258 -18.34 0.30 9.98
N VAL A 259 -17.22 1.04 10.01
CA VAL A 259 -16.13 0.88 9.04
C VAL A 259 -15.54 -0.53 9.14
N PHE A 260 -15.19 -0.98 10.34
CA PHE A 260 -14.61 -2.32 10.55
C PHE A 260 -15.59 -3.43 10.14
N TYR A 261 -16.86 -3.31 10.53
CA TYR A 261 -17.88 -4.29 10.16
C TYR A 261 -18.02 -4.38 8.63
N ASN A 262 -18.07 -3.24 7.95
CA ASN A 262 -18.19 -3.19 6.50
C ASN A 262 -16.93 -3.69 5.80
N LEU A 263 -15.72 -3.43 6.30
CA LEU A 263 -14.48 -3.98 5.74
C LEU A 263 -14.49 -5.51 5.78
N GLN A 264 -15.07 -6.11 6.81
CA GLN A 264 -15.18 -7.56 6.94
C GLN A 264 -16.27 -8.15 6.01
N HIS A 265 -17.44 -7.51 5.91
CA HIS A 265 -18.62 -8.12 5.28
C HIS A 265 -18.94 -7.61 3.88
N SER A 266 -18.64 -6.34 3.56
CA SER A 266 -18.94 -5.73 2.27
C SER A 266 -18.20 -6.42 1.12
N LYS A 267 -18.81 -6.44 -0.07
CA LYS A 267 -18.15 -6.82 -1.33
C LYS A 267 -17.57 -5.61 -2.08
N LYS A 268 -17.87 -4.39 -1.63
CA LYS A 268 -17.47 -3.14 -2.26
C LYS A 268 -16.59 -2.32 -1.33
N SER A 269 -15.82 -1.41 -1.90
CA SER A 269 -15.03 -0.42 -1.17
C SER A 269 -15.89 0.32 -0.13
N VAL A 270 -15.33 0.49 1.07
CA VAL A 270 -16.06 1.00 2.24
C VAL A 270 -15.86 2.51 2.36
N GLY A 271 -16.93 3.26 2.55
CA GLY A 271 -16.86 4.70 2.76
C GLY A 271 -16.56 5.09 4.20
N THR A 272 -15.71 6.08 4.40
CA THR A 272 -15.29 6.59 5.73
C THR A 272 -16.02 7.88 6.15
N LYS A 273 -17.06 8.31 5.41
CA LYS A 273 -17.73 9.62 5.60
C LYS A 273 -18.31 9.83 7.00
N ALA A 274 -18.90 8.79 7.58
CA ALA A 274 -19.46 8.89 8.93
C ALA A 274 -18.36 9.06 9.98
N LEU A 275 -17.19 8.45 9.75
CA LEU A 275 -16.03 8.51 10.64
C LEU A 275 -15.38 9.89 10.58
N THR A 276 -15.10 10.43 9.39
CA THR A 276 -14.56 11.80 9.24
C THR A 276 -15.49 12.83 9.89
N LYS A 277 -16.81 12.73 9.64
CA LYS A 277 -17.80 13.60 10.29
C LYS A 277 -17.81 13.47 11.82
N SER A 278 -17.55 12.28 12.36
CA SER A 278 -17.50 12.05 13.81
C SER A 278 -16.27 12.69 14.49
N PHE A 279 -15.18 12.91 13.75
CA PHE A 279 -14.04 13.72 14.19
C PHE A 279 -14.30 15.24 14.12
N GLY A 280 -15.48 15.65 13.65
CA GLY A 280 -15.82 17.06 13.45
C GLY A 280 -15.27 17.65 12.15
N TRP A 281 -14.70 16.83 11.26
CA TRP A 281 -14.21 17.27 9.96
C TRP A 281 -15.38 17.57 9.02
N ASP A 282 -15.31 18.71 8.35
CA ASP A 282 -16.24 19.07 7.30
C ASP A 282 -15.76 18.57 5.92
N ALA A 283 -16.48 18.95 4.86
CA ALA A 283 -16.13 18.51 3.50
C ALA A 283 -14.85 19.18 2.96
N LEU A 284 -14.42 20.32 3.52
CA LEU A 284 -13.17 21.01 3.17
C LEU A 284 -11.99 20.36 3.89
N ASP A 285 -12.16 19.97 5.16
CA ASP A 285 -11.14 19.26 5.94
C ASP A 285 -10.75 17.90 5.31
N ALA A 286 -11.67 17.25 4.60
CA ALA A 286 -11.39 16.02 3.84
C ALA A 286 -10.38 16.20 2.69
N PHE A 287 -10.04 17.45 2.34
CA PHE A 287 -9.00 17.80 1.36
C PHE A 287 -7.68 18.25 2.02
N THR A 288 -7.63 18.34 3.35
CA THR A 288 -6.41 18.63 4.10
C THR A 288 -5.62 17.34 4.35
N GLN A 289 -4.34 17.34 4.02
CA GLN A 289 -3.45 16.24 4.36
C GLN A 289 -3.04 16.35 5.82
N HIS A 290 -3.17 15.26 6.57
CA HIS A 290 -2.65 15.15 7.93
C HIS A 290 -1.55 14.11 8.00
N ASP A 291 -0.72 14.26 9.02
CA ASP A 291 0.34 13.31 9.33
C ASP A 291 -0.28 12.02 9.91
N VAL A 292 0.18 10.86 9.43
CA VAL A 292 -0.35 9.55 9.85
C VAL A 292 -0.07 9.27 11.33
N GLN A 293 1.10 9.68 11.85
CA GLN A 293 1.46 9.48 13.25
C GLN A 293 0.55 10.32 14.16
N GLU A 294 0.27 11.57 13.77
CA GLU A 294 -0.65 12.44 14.52
C GLU A 294 -2.06 11.83 14.59
N LEU A 295 -2.59 11.37 13.45
CA LEU A 295 -3.90 10.73 13.41
C LEU A 295 -3.95 9.46 14.25
N ASP A 296 -2.92 8.61 14.21
CA ASP A 296 -2.85 7.38 15.01
C ASP A 296 -2.95 7.68 16.51
N ARG A 297 -2.23 8.69 16.98
CA ARG A 297 -2.26 9.10 18.38
C ARG A 297 -3.63 9.66 18.78
N VAL A 298 -4.21 10.55 17.98
CA VAL A 298 -5.56 11.10 18.22
C VAL A 298 -6.61 10.00 18.25
N LEU A 299 -6.52 9.03 17.34
CA LEU A 299 -7.44 7.89 17.29
C LEU A 299 -7.28 6.98 18.51
N CYS A 300 -6.04 6.64 18.90
CA CYS A 300 -5.77 5.82 20.08
C CYS A 300 -6.26 6.49 21.36
N ASP A 301 -5.99 7.79 21.55
CA ASP A 301 -6.45 8.57 22.71
C ASP A 301 -7.99 8.60 22.78
N ASN A 302 -8.65 8.82 21.64
CA ASN A 302 -10.11 8.82 21.58
C ASN A 302 -10.69 7.44 21.91
N LEU A 303 -10.10 6.37 21.39
CA LEU A 303 -10.52 5.00 21.69
C LEU A 303 -10.35 4.68 23.16
N GLU A 304 -9.20 5.02 23.75
CA GLU A 304 -8.96 4.81 25.18
C GLU A 304 -9.98 5.55 26.05
N GLU A 305 -10.26 6.81 25.74
CA GLU A 305 -11.28 7.60 26.44
C GLU A 305 -12.67 6.96 26.35
N LYS A 306 -13.06 6.47 25.17
CA LYS A 306 -14.36 5.82 24.94
C LYS A 306 -14.45 4.40 25.50
N MET A 307 -13.32 3.71 25.70
CA MET A 307 -13.26 2.39 26.31
C MET A 307 -13.21 2.46 27.84
N LYS A 308 -12.83 3.60 28.42
CA LYS A 308 -12.72 3.79 29.87
C LYS A 308 -14.02 3.47 30.60
N GLY A 309 -13.94 2.66 31.65
CA GLY A 309 -15.09 2.21 32.44
C GLY A 309 -16.01 1.20 31.73
N THR A 310 -15.60 0.65 30.58
CA THR A 310 -16.34 -0.38 29.85
C THR A 310 -15.69 -1.77 30.02
N ILE A 311 -16.27 -2.80 29.40
CA ILE A 311 -15.71 -4.16 29.40
C ILE A 311 -14.39 -4.30 28.62
N VAL A 312 -14.02 -3.28 27.84
CA VAL A 312 -12.79 -3.22 27.04
C VAL A 312 -11.85 -2.11 27.51
N ASP A 313 -12.03 -1.63 28.74
CA ASP A 313 -11.11 -0.67 29.36
C ASP A 313 -9.67 -1.24 29.40
N GLY A 314 -8.70 -0.41 29.03
CA GLY A 314 -7.29 -0.77 28.98
C GLY A 314 -6.84 -1.59 27.77
N GLU A 315 -7.72 -1.94 26.82
CA GLU A 315 -7.33 -2.73 25.64
C GLU A 315 -6.35 -1.99 24.71
N VAL A 316 -6.55 -0.68 24.50
CA VAL A 316 -5.63 0.15 23.69
C VAL A 316 -4.24 0.23 24.35
N PRO A 317 -4.11 0.59 25.64
CA PRO A 317 -2.84 0.50 26.36
C PRO A 317 -2.20 -0.89 26.32
N ARG A 318 -2.98 -1.95 26.51
CA ARG A 318 -2.49 -3.33 26.51
C ARG A 318 -1.84 -3.71 25.18
N LEU A 319 -2.38 -3.22 24.06
CA LEU A 319 -1.91 -3.55 22.72
C LEU A 319 -0.73 -2.69 22.27
N PHE A 320 -0.72 -1.40 22.59
CA PHE A 320 0.17 -0.41 21.96
C PHE A 320 1.09 0.34 22.94
N ARG A 321 0.81 0.33 24.26
CA ARG A 321 1.59 1.13 25.22
C ARG A 321 2.88 0.41 25.64
N GLY A 322 4.01 1.06 25.41
CA GLY A 322 5.30 0.74 26.00
C GLY A 322 5.70 1.71 27.09
N LYS A 323 6.82 1.42 27.75
CA LYS A 323 7.42 2.29 28.77
C LYS A 323 8.92 2.43 28.52
N LEU A 324 9.41 3.65 28.61
CA LEU A 324 10.82 3.99 28.59
C LEU A 324 11.21 4.69 29.90
N GLN A 325 12.48 4.56 30.27
CA GLN A 325 13.06 5.30 31.38
C GLN A 325 14.09 6.27 30.81
N ASN A 326 13.82 7.57 30.94
CA ASN A 326 14.80 8.61 30.71
C ASN A 326 15.64 8.81 31.97
N PHE A 327 16.94 8.95 31.79
CA PHE A 327 17.84 9.25 32.89
C PHE A 327 18.76 10.42 32.54
N VAL A 328 19.07 11.21 33.57
CA VAL A 328 20.15 12.19 33.54
C VAL A 328 21.01 11.96 34.78
N LYS A 329 22.31 11.72 34.59
CA LYS A 329 23.26 11.48 35.68
C LYS A 329 24.39 12.50 35.59
N CYS A 330 24.54 13.33 36.62
CA CYS A 330 25.65 14.27 36.67
C CYS A 330 26.98 13.52 36.84
N ILE A 331 28.04 14.02 36.19
CA ILE A 331 29.37 13.39 36.20
C ILE A 331 30.14 13.80 37.46
N ASN A 332 30.05 15.07 37.83
CA ASN A 332 30.89 15.68 38.87
C ASN A 332 30.19 15.83 40.23
N VAL A 333 28.89 15.55 40.29
CA VAL A 333 28.08 15.63 41.52
C VAL A 333 27.18 14.40 41.62
N ASP A 334 26.89 13.97 42.85
CA ASP A 334 26.00 12.83 43.12
C ASP A 334 24.53 13.25 42.98
N PHE A 335 24.15 13.54 41.74
CA PHE A 335 22.78 13.88 41.35
C PHE A 335 22.38 13.03 40.15
N SER A 336 21.20 12.41 40.23
CA SER A 336 20.57 11.74 39.09
C SER A 336 19.06 11.98 39.09
N SER A 337 18.52 12.10 37.89
CA SER A 337 17.09 12.20 37.64
C SER A 337 16.66 11.00 36.80
N LEU A 338 15.61 10.32 37.24
CA LEU A 338 15.01 9.19 36.56
C LEU A 338 13.53 9.52 36.31
N ARG A 339 13.09 9.43 35.06
CA ARG A 339 11.71 9.67 34.68
C ARG A 339 11.21 8.54 33.79
N GLU A 340 10.14 7.91 34.23
CA GLU A 340 9.40 6.96 33.39
C GLU A 340 8.43 7.72 32.49
N GLU A 341 8.41 7.34 31.22
CA GLU A 341 7.47 7.86 30.23
C GLU A 341 6.82 6.71 29.46
N GLU A 342 5.55 6.89 29.14
CA GLU A 342 4.77 5.94 28.35
C GLU A 342 4.79 6.39 26.88
N PHE A 343 4.83 5.43 25.96
CA PHE A 343 4.79 5.71 24.52
C PHE A 343 3.84 4.76 23.80
N TYR A 344 3.28 5.21 22.69
CA TYR A 344 2.44 4.41 21.78
C TYR A 344 3.16 4.12 20.46
N ASP A 345 4.07 5.00 20.07
CA ASP A 345 4.96 4.85 18.92
C ASP A 345 6.39 5.27 19.30
N LEU A 346 7.37 4.78 18.52
CA LEU A 346 8.74 5.24 18.58
C LEU A 346 9.09 5.98 17.29
N SER A 347 9.48 7.24 17.42
CA SER A 347 9.93 8.05 16.29
C SER A 347 11.43 7.91 16.06
N LEU A 348 11.81 7.14 15.05
CA LEU A 348 13.17 6.78 14.69
C LEU A 348 13.79 7.78 13.71
N ASN A 349 15.07 8.09 13.91
CA ASN A 349 15.81 8.98 13.02
C ASN A 349 16.19 8.21 11.74
N VAL A 350 15.79 8.74 10.59
CA VAL A 350 16.20 8.19 9.29
C VAL A 350 17.51 8.83 8.83
N LYS A 351 17.60 10.16 8.93
CA LYS A 351 18.80 10.90 8.50
C LYS A 351 20.02 10.49 9.33
N GLY A 352 21.05 10.02 8.62
CA GLY A 352 22.30 9.56 9.25
C GLY A 352 22.24 8.14 9.82
N CYS A 353 21.18 7.37 9.55
CA CYS A 353 21.06 5.96 9.92
C CYS A 353 20.76 5.13 8.67
N LYS A 354 21.45 4.00 8.48
CA LYS A 354 21.26 3.14 7.30
C LYS A 354 20.07 2.18 7.45
N ASN A 355 19.72 1.84 8.68
CA ASN A 355 18.69 0.85 9.01
C ASN A 355 18.06 1.10 10.38
N ILE A 356 17.03 0.30 10.71
CA ILE A 356 16.34 0.34 12.01
C ILE A 356 17.31 0.11 13.17
N GLU A 357 18.23 -0.83 13.03
CA GLU A 357 19.15 -1.23 14.11
C GLU A 357 20.06 -0.08 14.52
N GLU A 358 20.66 0.62 13.56
CA GLU A 358 21.47 1.84 13.79
C GLU A 358 20.63 2.95 14.42
N SER A 359 19.38 3.12 13.96
CA SER A 359 18.49 4.15 14.51
C SER A 359 18.09 3.87 15.95
N LEU A 360 17.78 2.61 16.29
CA LEU A 360 17.48 2.17 17.65
C LEU A 360 18.70 2.25 18.56
N MET A 361 19.90 1.89 18.06
CA MET A 361 21.15 2.07 18.81
C MET A 361 21.36 3.54 19.17
N LYS A 362 21.16 4.43 18.20
CA LYS A 362 21.22 5.88 18.42
C LYS A 362 20.11 6.38 19.35
N TYR A 363 18.95 5.75 19.34
CA TYR A 363 17.81 6.10 20.21
C TYR A 363 18.15 5.89 21.70
N VAL A 364 18.84 4.79 22.02
CA VAL A 364 19.26 4.45 23.40
C VAL A 364 20.69 4.89 23.73
N GLU A 365 21.35 5.59 22.81
CA GLU A 365 22.72 6.09 23.00
C GLU A 365 22.76 7.13 24.13
N VAL A 366 23.80 7.04 24.95
CA VAL A 366 24.02 8.00 26.04
C VAL A 366 24.72 9.22 25.48
N GLU A 367 24.02 10.35 25.52
CA GLU A 367 24.53 11.66 25.13
C GLU A 367 25.21 12.34 26.33
N LYS A 368 26.38 12.93 26.08
CA LYS A 368 27.05 13.77 27.07
C LYS A 368 26.58 15.22 26.94
N LEU A 369 26.03 15.75 28.02
CA LEU A 369 25.65 17.15 28.19
C LEU A 369 26.84 17.91 28.78
N ASP A 370 27.60 18.63 27.95
CA ASP A 370 28.73 19.45 28.37
C ASP A 370 28.83 20.78 27.59
N GLY A 371 29.82 21.61 27.93
CA GLY A 371 30.04 22.90 27.28
C GLY A 371 28.88 23.87 27.47
N GLU A 372 28.25 24.27 26.37
CA GLU A 372 27.07 25.14 26.36
C GLU A 372 25.76 24.38 26.61
N ASN A 373 25.77 23.04 26.48
CA ASN A 373 24.60 22.16 26.66
C ASN A 373 24.57 21.50 28.06
N LYS A 374 25.14 22.15 29.08
CA LYS A 374 25.17 21.62 30.46
C LYS A 374 23.77 21.48 31.05
N TYR A 375 23.58 20.46 31.87
CA TYR A 375 22.32 20.20 32.55
C TYR A 375 22.16 21.09 33.80
N MET A 376 21.00 21.73 33.96
CA MET A 376 20.67 22.47 35.19
C MET A 376 20.18 21.48 36.25
N ALA A 377 21.08 21.06 37.14
CA ALA A 377 20.76 20.15 38.23
C ALA A 377 20.17 20.89 39.44
N ASP A 378 19.06 20.39 39.97
CA ASP A 378 18.37 20.98 41.12
C ASP A 378 19.32 21.04 42.33
N GLY A 379 19.54 22.25 42.84
CA GLY A 379 20.45 22.49 43.96
C GLY A 379 21.96 22.46 43.62
N HIS A 380 22.34 22.15 42.37
CA HIS A 380 23.75 22.04 41.94
C HIS A 380 24.14 22.93 40.76
N GLY A 381 23.18 23.65 40.15
CA GLY A 381 23.45 24.56 39.03
C GLY A 381 23.79 23.82 37.74
N LEU A 382 24.50 24.48 36.82
CA LEU A 382 24.91 23.88 35.53
C LEU A 382 26.01 22.84 35.73
N GLN A 383 25.74 21.60 35.33
CA GLN A 383 26.62 20.45 35.50
C GLN A 383 26.82 19.70 34.19
N ASP A 384 28.00 19.10 34.05
CA ASP A 384 28.21 18.10 33.01
C ASP A 384 27.46 16.82 33.41
N ALA A 385 26.69 16.25 32.48
CA ALA A 385 25.83 15.10 32.75
C ALA A 385 25.79 14.12 31.58
N GLU A 386 25.41 12.88 31.86
CA GLU A 386 25.06 11.87 30.88
C GLU A 386 23.54 11.77 30.82
N LYS A 387 22.97 11.90 29.62
CA LYS A 387 21.54 11.77 29.35
C LYS A 387 21.32 10.59 28.42
N GLY A 388 20.37 9.73 28.75
CA GLY A 388 20.00 8.62 27.88
C GLY A 388 18.59 8.12 28.16
N CYS A 389 18.18 7.10 27.41
CA CYS A 389 16.95 6.39 27.68
C CYS A 389 17.15 4.87 27.51
N ALA A 390 16.31 4.09 28.17
CA ALA A 390 16.27 2.64 28.01
C ALA A 390 14.83 2.13 28.02
N PHE A 391 14.55 1.07 27.27
CA PHE A 391 13.20 0.49 27.25
C PHE A 391 12.95 -0.34 28.52
N LEU A 392 11.88 -0.02 29.24
CA LEU A 392 11.38 -0.79 30.39
C LEU A 392 10.43 -1.90 29.94
N SER A 393 9.54 -1.59 29.01
CA SER A 393 8.60 -2.54 28.43
C SER A 393 8.24 -2.13 27.01
N LEU A 394 8.04 -3.11 26.15
CA LEU A 394 7.60 -2.93 24.77
C LEU A 394 6.19 -3.51 24.60
N PRO A 395 5.35 -2.91 23.76
CA PRO A 395 3.98 -3.38 23.52
C PRO A 395 3.94 -4.65 22.64
N PRO A 396 2.85 -5.44 22.66
CA PRO A 396 2.61 -6.52 21.71
C PRO A 396 2.56 -6.07 20.25
N VAL A 397 2.01 -4.87 19.99
CA VAL A 397 2.02 -4.22 18.68
C VAL A 397 2.84 -2.95 18.76
N LEU A 398 3.94 -2.89 18.01
CA LEU A 398 4.90 -1.80 18.04
C LEU A 398 4.78 -0.96 16.79
N HIS A 399 4.49 0.32 16.99
CA HIS A 399 4.49 1.35 15.95
C HIS A 399 5.84 2.05 15.90
N LEU A 400 6.49 2.02 14.74
CA LEU A 400 7.75 2.72 14.48
C LEU A 400 7.51 3.79 13.42
N HIS A 401 7.49 5.06 13.84
CA HIS A 401 7.44 6.20 12.93
C HIS A 401 8.86 6.50 12.42
N LEU A 402 9.03 6.58 11.10
CA LEU A 402 10.29 6.96 10.47
C LEU A 402 10.28 8.46 10.22
N LYS A 403 11.10 9.23 10.95
CA LYS A 403 11.18 10.69 10.84
C LYS A 403 11.75 11.09 9.47
N ARG A 404 10.88 11.11 8.46
CA ARG A 404 11.19 11.47 7.08
C ARG A 404 10.80 12.89 6.74
N PHE A 405 10.25 13.67 7.66
CA PHE A 405 10.00 15.09 7.48
C PHE A 405 10.77 15.86 8.55
N GLU A 406 11.56 16.83 8.12
CA GLU A 406 12.28 17.72 9.02
C GLU A 406 12.34 19.13 8.43
N TYR A 407 12.52 20.11 9.29
CA TYR A 407 12.78 21.48 8.88
C TYR A 407 14.25 21.62 8.45
N ASP A 408 14.48 22.08 7.22
CA ASP A 408 15.82 22.43 6.75
C ASP A 408 16.06 23.94 6.93
N PRO A 409 16.88 24.35 7.91
CA PRO A 409 17.13 25.76 8.18
C PRO A 409 17.89 26.47 7.05
N VAL A 410 18.58 25.73 6.19
CA VAL A 410 19.29 26.31 5.03
C VAL A 410 18.29 26.66 3.93
N ARG A 411 17.24 25.85 3.76
CA ARG A 411 16.21 26.05 2.75
C ARG A 411 15.01 26.84 3.25
N ASP A 412 14.96 27.12 4.55
CA ASP A 412 13.83 27.76 5.24
C ASP A 412 12.50 27.06 4.94
N ALA A 413 12.54 25.73 4.85
CA ALA A 413 11.41 24.92 4.41
C ALA A 413 11.47 23.51 5.01
N ASN A 414 10.30 22.92 5.21
CA ASN A 414 10.20 21.50 5.53
C ASN A 414 10.59 20.67 4.30
N VAL A 415 11.41 19.64 4.51
CA VAL A 415 11.90 18.73 3.47
C VAL A 415 11.57 17.28 3.80
N LYS A 416 11.35 16.48 2.77
CA LYS A 416 11.23 15.03 2.90
C LYS A 416 12.61 14.36 2.77
N ILE A 417 13.00 13.57 3.76
CA ILE A 417 14.19 12.72 3.76
C ILE A 417 13.87 11.42 3.00
N ASN A 418 14.34 11.38 1.76
CA ASN A 418 14.20 10.22 0.87
C ASN A 418 15.41 9.27 0.95
N ASP A 419 16.31 9.46 1.92
CA ASP A 419 17.49 8.62 2.10
C ASP A 419 17.12 7.15 2.26
N LYS A 420 18.00 6.26 1.78
CA LYS A 420 17.83 4.81 1.91
C LYS A 420 17.89 4.42 3.38
N PHE A 421 16.87 3.70 3.84
CA PHE A 421 16.73 3.21 5.21
C PHE A 421 16.13 1.81 5.19
N GLU A 422 16.93 0.83 5.58
CA GLU A 422 16.58 -0.59 5.49
C GLU A 422 15.83 -1.06 6.75
N PHE A 423 14.88 -1.97 6.55
CA PHE A 423 14.13 -2.63 7.62
C PHE A 423 13.83 -4.08 7.26
N GLY A 424 13.90 -4.96 8.24
CA GLY A 424 13.73 -6.41 8.06
C GLY A 424 12.29 -6.91 8.23
N SER A 425 12.05 -8.17 7.87
CA SER A 425 10.80 -8.85 8.23
C SER A 425 10.74 -9.28 9.70
N VAL A 426 11.89 -9.33 10.37
CA VAL A 426 12.06 -9.71 11.78
C VAL A 426 12.94 -8.66 12.43
N LEU A 427 12.56 -8.23 13.63
CA LEU A 427 13.29 -7.26 14.44
C LEU A 427 13.49 -7.81 15.86
N ASP A 428 14.74 -7.91 16.32
CA ASP A 428 15.04 -8.28 17.70
C ASP A 428 15.34 -7.04 18.54
N LEU A 429 14.52 -6.81 19.57
CA LEU A 429 14.64 -5.66 20.45
C LEU A 429 15.33 -5.97 21.79
N SER A 430 15.80 -7.20 21.98
CA SER A 430 16.35 -7.68 23.26
C SER A 430 17.51 -6.83 23.77
N GLN A 431 18.35 -6.33 22.86
CA GLN A 431 19.57 -5.57 23.20
C GLN A 431 19.30 -4.13 23.65
N TYR A 432 18.10 -3.59 23.40
CA TYR A 432 17.76 -2.20 23.73
C TYR A 432 17.00 -2.07 25.06
N MET A 433 16.68 -3.20 25.69
CA MET A 433 15.99 -3.23 26.98
C MET A 433 16.91 -2.84 28.13
N GLN A 434 16.35 -2.22 29.16
CA GLN A 434 17.07 -2.00 30.41
C GLN A 434 17.33 -3.35 31.11
N GLY A 435 18.61 -3.71 31.25
CA GLY A 435 19.03 -5.00 31.83
C GLY A 435 19.01 -6.15 30.82
N LYS A 436 19.38 -7.36 31.26
CA LYS A 436 19.32 -8.54 30.39
C LYS A 436 17.86 -8.96 30.20
N ALA A 437 17.35 -8.88 28.97
CA ALA A 437 16.05 -9.45 28.62
C ALA A 437 16.00 -10.93 29.04
N LYS A 438 14.95 -11.33 29.76
CA LYS A 438 14.78 -12.72 30.26
C LYS A 438 14.55 -13.73 29.12
N SER A 439 14.13 -13.25 27.95
CA SER A 439 13.84 -14.03 26.75
C SER A 439 14.10 -13.15 25.52
N SER A 440 14.27 -13.77 24.35
CA SER A 440 14.31 -13.05 23.07
C SER A 440 13.01 -12.25 22.88
N LEU A 441 13.15 -10.99 22.44
CA LEU A 441 12.06 -10.08 22.10
C LEU A 441 12.04 -9.87 20.58
N SER A 442 11.68 -10.95 19.88
CA SER A 442 11.49 -10.98 18.42
C SER A 442 10.13 -10.40 18.02
N TYR A 443 10.14 -9.62 16.96
CA TYR A 443 8.98 -8.95 16.38
C TYR A 443 8.90 -9.23 14.87
N LEU A 444 7.71 -9.52 14.37
CA LEU A 444 7.45 -9.77 12.96
C LEU A 444 6.83 -8.54 12.31
N LEU A 445 7.36 -8.13 11.15
CA LEU A 445 6.80 -7.03 10.38
C LEU A 445 5.40 -7.41 9.89
N HIS A 446 4.43 -6.58 10.25
CA HIS A 446 3.01 -6.78 9.94
C HIS A 446 2.53 -5.79 8.88
N SER A 447 2.87 -4.51 9.00
CA SER A 447 2.47 -3.48 8.03
C SER A 447 3.59 -2.48 7.73
N VAL A 448 3.58 -1.95 6.51
CA VAL A 448 4.45 -0.88 6.01
C VAL A 448 3.55 0.19 5.41
N LEU A 449 3.40 1.32 6.11
CA LEU A 449 2.68 2.48 5.60
C LEU A 449 3.67 3.32 4.81
N VAL A 450 3.32 3.63 3.57
CA VAL A 450 4.20 4.27 2.59
C VAL A 450 3.63 5.63 2.23
N HIS A 451 4.52 6.61 2.14
CA HIS A 451 4.21 7.92 1.62
C HIS A 451 4.94 8.15 0.30
N SER A 452 4.19 8.43 -0.77
CA SER A 452 4.71 8.78 -2.08
C SER A 452 4.48 10.25 -2.40
N GLY A 453 5.54 11.01 -2.64
CA GLY A 453 5.44 12.46 -2.89
C GLY A 453 6.39 13.26 -2.00
N ASP A 454 6.08 14.54 -1.83
CA ASP A 454 6.90 15.50 -1.08
C ASP A 454 6.12 16.12 0.08
N VAL A 455 6.59 17.24 0.62
CA VAL A 455 5.97 17.92 1.77
C VAL A 455 4.69 18.69 1.41
N HIS A 456 4.53 19.08 0.14
CA HIS A 456 3.39 19.87 -0.33
C HIS A 456 2.24 19.00 -0.82
N GLY A 457 2.53 17.75 -1.16
CA GLY A 457 1.52 16.79 -1.52
C GLY A 457 2.11 15.41 -1.76
N GLY A 458 1.38 14.42 -1.28
CA GLY A 458 1.64 13.04 -1.65
C GLY A 458 0.44 12.14 -1.48
N HIS A 459 0.73 10.85 -1.53
CA HIS A 459 -0.24 9.77 -1.51
C HIS A 459 0.21 8.69 -0.53
N TYR A 460 -0.70 8.29 0.35
CA TYR A 460 -0.46 7.27 1.36
C TYR A 460 -1.16 5.97 0.99
N PHE A 461 -0.47 4.86 1.22
CA PHE A 461 -1.01 3.51 1.08
C PHE A 461 -0.28 2.57 2.03
N ALA A 462 -0.80 1.36 2.23
CA ALA A 462 -0.22 0.39 3.16
C ALA A 462 0.05 -0.94 2.48
N TYR A 463 1.20 -1.55 2.78
CA TYR A 463 1.40 -2.98 2.59
C TYR A 463 1.14 -3.68 3.91
N ILE A 464 0.34 -4.74 3.89
CA ILE A 464 -0.09 -5.47 5.10
C ILE A 464 0.07 -6.96 4.84
N ARG A 465 0.59 -7.68 5.83
CA ARG A 465 0.64 -9.14 5.90
C ARG A 465 -0.24 -9.60 7.08
N PRO A 466 -1.55 -9.83 6.87
CA PRO A 466 -2.55 -9.89 7.94
C PRO A 466 -2.28 -10.91 9.07
N ASP A 467 -1.68 -12.04 8.76
CA ASP A 467 -1.39 -13.13 9.71
C ASP A 467 0.12 -13.30 10.01
N CYS A 468 0.96 -12.37 9.51
CA CYS A 468 2.42 -12.44 9.52
C CYS A 468 3.05 -13.70 8.87
N LYS A 469 2.26 -14.53 8.18
CA LYS A 469 2.69 -15.83 7.60
C LYS A 469 2.39 -15.93 6.10
N SER A 470 1.34 -15.26 5.64
CA SER A 470 0.83 -15.27 4.28
C SER A 470 1.57 -14.28 3.37
N LYS A 471 0.99 -14.10 2.18
CA LYS A 471 1.40 -13.10 1.19
C LYS A 471 1.18 -11.68 1.70
N TRP A 472 1.92 -10.75 1.10
CA TRP A 472 1.72 -9.32 1.28
C TRP A 472 0.57 -8.83 0.41
N LEU A 473 -0.19 -7.90 0.95
CA LEU A 473 -1.28 -7.22 0.26
C LEU A 473 -1.02 -5.73 0.27
N LYS A 474 -1.22 -5.09 -0.88
CA LYS A 474 -1.14 -3.63 -1.04
C LYS A 474 -2.55 -3.05 -0.96
N PHE A 475 -2.80 -2.27 0.07
CA PHE A 475 -4.01 -1.49 0.29
C PHE A 475 -3.79 -0.06 -0.17
N ASN A 476 -4.27 0.24 -1.37
CA ASN A 476 -4.19 1.55 -2.00
C ASN A 476 -5.60 2.11 -2.20
N ASP A 477 -6.12 2.75 -1.16
CA ASP A 477 -7.52 3.20 -1.08
C ASP A 477 -8.50 2.08 -1.44
N GLU A 478 -9.22 2.21 -2.55
CA GLU A 478 -10.25 1.27 -2.99
C GLU A 478 -9.65 -0.04 -3.54
N ARG A 479 -8.38 0.01 -3.95
CA ARG A 479 -7.68 -1.10 -4.57
C ARG A 479 -6.93 -1.92 -3.52
N VAL A 480 -7.14 -3.23 -3.56
CA VAL A 480 -6.35 -4.22 -2.82
C VAL A 480 -5.75 -5.18 -3.82
N SER A 481 -4.45 -5.44 -3.74
CA SER A 481 -3.76 -6.39 -4.62
C SER A 481 -2.74 -7.23 -3.86
N VAL A 482 -2.50 -8.45 -4.31
CA VAL A 482 -1.39 -9.28 -3.80
C VAL A 482 -0.08 -8.72 -4.35
N VAL A 483 0.96 -8.70 -3.51
CA VAL A 483 2.31 -8.24 -3.90
C VAL A 483 3.39 -9.15 -3.29
N SER A 484 4.60 -9.06 -3.84
CA SER A 484 5.76 -9.77 -3.29
C SER A 484 6.27 -9.10 -2.00
N ALA A 485 7.04 -9.86 -1.21
CA ALA A 485 7.75 -9.29 -0.05
C ALA A 485 8.75 -8.20 -0.47
N GLU A 486 9.35 -8.35 -1.66
CA GLU A 486 10.28 -7.36 -2.24
C GLU A 486 9.58 -6.02 -2.49
N GLU A 487 8.37 -6.04 -3.05
CA GLU A 487 7.59 -4.82 -3.26
C GLU A 487 7.15 -4.17 -1.93
N ALA A 488 6.79 -4.97 -0.93
CA ALA A 488 6.33 -4.46 0.36
C ALA A 488 7.47 -3.92 1.24
N ILE A 489 8.69 -4.44 1.11
CA ILE A 489 9.81 -4.15 2.00
C ILE A 489 10.92 -3.39 1.26
N GLN A 490 11.68 -4.07 0.40
CA GLN A 490 12.89 -3.54 -0.25
C GLN A 490 12.60 -2.31 -1.12
N ASN A 491 11.50 -2.33 -1.87
CA ASN A 491 11.12 -1.21 -2.72
C ASN A 491 10.72 0.05 -1.94
N ASN A 492 10.53 -0.06 -0.62
CA ASN A 492 10.14 1.06 0.25
C ASN A 492 11.28 1.57 1.15
N PHE A 493 12.52 1.15 0.92
CA PHE A 493 13.68 1.67 1.66
C PHE A 493 14.00 3.14 1.34
N GLY A 494 13.57 3.64 0.19
CA GLY A 494 14.00 4.94 -0.34
C GLY A 494 15.35 4.86 -1.06
N GLY A 495 16.04 5.99 -1.18
CA GLY A 495 17.33 6.11 -1.87
C GLY A 495 17.21 6.63 -3.30
N GLU A 496 18.31 6.48 -4.04
CA GLU A 496 18.40 6.85 -5.45
C GLU A 496 17.94 5.67 -6.33
N ASP A 497 17.37 5.97 -7.50
CA ASP A 497 17.07 4.92 -8.47
C ASP A 497 18.38 4.32 -9.01
N GLU A 498 18.60 3.02 -8.76
CA GLU A 498 19.78 2.28 -9.28
C GLU A 498 19.80 2.12 -10.82
N SER A 499 18.82 2.70 -11.54
CA SER A 499 18.67 2.57 -12.99
C SER A 499 19.69 3.36 -13.84
N ASP A 500 20.54 4.18 -13.24
CA ASP A 500 21.51 5.02 -13.99
C ASP A 500 22.96 4.47 -14.02
N GLY A 501 23.20 3.25 -13.53
CA GLY A 501 24.54 2.68 -13.38
C GLY A 501 25.25 2.16 -14.63
N ASP A 502 24.54 1.79 -15.71
CA ASP A 502 25.14 1.01 -16.83
C ASP A 502 25.14 1.69 -18.21
N SER A 503 24.72 2.96 -18.30
CA SER A 503 24.83 3.72 -19.57
C SER A 503 26.21 4.41 -19.69
N ALA A 504 27.26 3.60 -19.80
CA ALA A 504 28.62 4.05 -20.06
C ALA A 504 29.00 4.04 -21.56
N PHE A 505 28.06 4.24 -22.50
CA PHE A 505 28.41 4.45 -23.92
C PHE A 505 27.38 5.34 -24.65
N SER A 506 27.45 6.65 -24.45
CA SER A 506 26.97 7.63 -25.45
C SER A 506 27.68 8.99 -25.28
N PRO A 507 28.53 9.45 -26.23
CA PRO A 507 29.36 10.64 -26.06
C PRO A 507 28.64 11.99 -26.25
N SER A 508 27.31 12.05 -26.24
CA SER A 508 26.58 13.27 -26.63
C SER A 508 25.29 13.50 -25.83
N ALA A 509 25.41 13.80 -24.54
CA ALA A 509 24.36 14.45 -23.77
C ALA A 509 24.92 15.03 -22.45
N ASN A 510 25.73 16.09 -22.54
CA ASN A 510 26.18 16.83 -21.36
C ASN A 510 25.13 17.91 -20.99
N ARG A 511 23.98 17.47 -20.48
CA ARG A 511 23.03 18.30 -19.72
C ARG A 511 22.75 17.56 -18.40
N GLY A 512 22.89 18.27 -17.29
CA GLY A 512 23.04 17.70 -15.94
C GLY A 512 22.15 16.51 -15.63
N ARG A 513 22.78 15.36 -15.36
CA ARG A 513 22.13 14.16 -14.83
C ARG A 513 21.68 14.45 -13.39
N SER A 514 20.38 14.69 -13.20
CA SER A 514 19.77 14.64 -11.88
C SER A 514 19.39 13.19 -11.61
N SER A 515 20.11 12.53 -10.70
CA SER A 515 19.65 11.28 -10.09
C SER A 515 18.22 11.49 -9.59
N SER A 516 17.25 10.74 -10.14
CA SER A 516 15.87 10.76 -9.66
C SER A 516 15.83 10.03 -8.32
N ARG A 517 15.65 10.78 -7.23
CA ARG A 517 15.47 10.18 -5.90
C ARG A 517 14.10 9.54 -5.81
N ARG A 518 14.01 8.34 -5.23
CA ARG A 518 12.74 7.67 -4.94
C ARG A 518 11.95 8.49 -3.94
N THR A 519 10.83 9.05 -4.40
CA THR A 519 9.91 9.84 -3.57
C THR A 519 8.87 8.98 -2.86
N SER A 520 8.85 7.67 -3.11
CA SER A 520 8.03 6.68 -2.42
C SER A 520 8.88 5.86 -1.46
N ASN A 521 8.55 5.89 -0.17
CA ASN A 521 9.28 5.18 0.87
C ASN A 521 8.40 4.96 2.12
N ALA A 522 8.80 3.97 2.93
CA ALA A 522 8.14 3.66 4.18
C ALA A 522 8.19 4.86 5.13
N TYR A 523 7.04 5.20 5.69
CA TYR A 523 6.84 6.31 6.63
C TYR A 523 6.58 5.79 8.04
N MET A 524 5.81 4.70 8.18
CA MET A 524 5.52 4.07 9.47
C MET A 524 5.52 2.55 9.30
N LEU A 525 6.10 1.85 10.27
CA LEU A 525 6.20 0.39 10.30
C LEU A 525 5.44 -0.14 11.50
N VAL A 526 4.70 -1.23 11.31
CA VAL A 526 3.98 -1.92 12.38
C VAL A 526 4.55 -3.31 12.52
N TYR A 527 4.99 -3.63 13.73
CA TYR A 527 5.55 -4.92 14.10
C TYR A 527 4.69 -5.58 15.17
N VAL A 528 4.53 -6.90 15.12
CA VAL A 528 3.81 -7.68 16.14
C VAL A 528 4.79 -8.62 16.83
N ARG A 529 4.82 -8.62 18.16
CA ARG A 529 5.69 -9.49 18.95
C ARG A 529 5.41 -10.95 18.62
N GLU A 530 6.44 -11.71 18.27
CA GLU A 530 6.32 -13.09 17.81
C GLU A 530 5.57 -13.98 18.81
N SER A 531 5.86 -13.85 20.11
CA SER A 531 5.19 -14.60 21.18
C SER A 531 3.72 -14.21 21.42
N ALA A 532 3.25 -13.10 20.87
CA ALA A 532 1.88 -12.61 20.99
C ALA A 532 1.09 -12.75 19.68
N VAL A 533 1.69 -13.21 18.58
CA VAL A 533 1.06 -13.29 17.25
C VAL A 533 -0.25 -14.06 17.30
N ASP A 534 -0.28 -15.24 17.91
CA ASP A 534 -1.48 -16.08 17.93
C ASP A 534 -2.62 -15.48 18.77
N GLU A 535 -2.32 -14.60 19.73
CA GLU A 535 -3.32 -13.86 20.50
C GLU A 535 -3.80 -12.61 19.73
N VAL A 536 -2.85 -11.79 19.30
CA VAL A 536 -3.08 -10.49 18.66
C VAL A 536 -3.77 -10.66 17.30
N LEU A 537 -3.31 -11.63 16.52
CA LEU A 537 -3.77 -11.90 15.15
C LEU A 537 -4.73 -13.09 15.04
N ARG A 538 -5.26 -13.60 16.18
CA ARG A 538 -6.29 -14.64 16.17
C ARG A 538 -7.44 -14.22 15.24
N PRO A 539 -7.80 -15.02 14.22
CA PRO A 539 -8.92 -14.72 13.33
C PRO A 539 -10.21 -14.47 14.11
N LEU A 540 -11.00 -13.50 13.65
CA LEU A 540 -12.31 -13.24 14.21
C LEU A 540 -13.28 -14.38 13.92
N THR A 541 -14.03 -14.75 14.93
CA THR A 541 -15.16 -15.68 14.83
C THR A 541 -16.46 -14.92 14.80
N HIS A 542 -17.56 -15.62 14.49
CA HIS A 542 -18.90 -15.04 14.56
C HIS A 542 -19.16 -14.43 15.96
N ASP A 543 -18.78 -15.11 17.03
CA ASP A 543 -19.10 -14.71 18.40
C ASP A 543 -18.30 -13.50 18.90
N ASP A 544 -17.24 -13.10 18.19
CA ASP A 544 -16.46 -11.91 18.52
C ASP A 544 -17.19 -10.59 18.17
N ILE A 545 -18.24 -10.66 17.35
CA ILE A 545 -19.07 -9.50 16.97
C ILE A 545 -20.38 -9.55 17.77
N PRO A 546 -20.78 -8.49 18.50
CA PRO A 546 -22.07 -8.47 19.18
C PRO A 546 -23.27 -8.54 18.23
N ASP A 547 -24.36 -9.19 18.66
CA ASP A 547 -25.58 -9.34 17.87
C ASP A 547 -26.21 -8.01 17.47
N HIS A 548 -26.19 -7.01 18.35
CA HIS A 548 -26.76 -5.70 18.05
C HIS A 548 -26.03 -5.03 16.87
N LEU A 549 -24.71 -5.19 16.73
CA LEU A 549 -23.95 -4.65 15.60
C LEU A 549 -24.27 -5.40 14.31
N ARG A 550 -24.33 -6.75 14.37
CA ARG A 550 -24.75 -7.57 13.22
C ARG A 550 -26.13 -7.18 12.71
N GLN A 551 -27.10 -7.00 13.61
CA GLN A 551 -28.46 -6.60 13.23
C GLN A 551 -28.47 -5.17 12.68
N ARG A 552 -27.70 -4.27 13.28
CA ARG A 552 -27.63 -2.86 12.88
C ARG A 552 -27.03 -2.64 11.49
N PHE A 553 -26.01 -3.41 11.12
CA PHE A 553 -25.24 -3.21 9.87
C PHE A 553 -25.51 -4.29 8.80
N ARG A 554 -26.41 -5.25 9.03
CA ARG A 554 -26.89 -6.19 8.00
C ARG A 554 -27.90 -5.58 7.00
N LEU A 555 -28.51 -4.45 7.36
CA LEU A 555 -29.41 -3.65 6.51
C LEU A 555 -28.59 -2.68 5.66
#